data_AF-A0A1I2BDL3-F1
#
_entry.id   AF-A0A1I2BDL3-F1
#
_cell.length_a   1.000
_cell.length_b   1.000
_cell.length_c   1.000
_cell.angle_alpha   90.00
_cell.angle_beta   90.00
_cell.angle_gamma   90.00
#
_symmetry.space_group_name_H-M   'P 1'
#
loop_
_entity.id
_entity.type
_entity.pdbx_description
1 polymer ?
#
loop_
_entity_poly.entity_id
_entity_poly.type
_entity_poly.pdbx_seq_one_letter_code
_entity_poly.pdbx_strand_id
1 'polypeptide(L)'
;MDQAPDLDPQTTGQTETQKSPTAPTAAKSTEPAKWTIRGIEPETHLVIEKAATRSGKTLGQFFNAELREAATNVLKKGNQPPACPEDLVGDLVEKLKAELQASQATELQSIREAIERRPASLREWLFGKR
;
A
#
# COMPACT_ATOMS: atom_id res chain seq x y z
N MET A 1 44.09 -18.85 -66.96
CA MET A 1 43.49 -18.19 -65.80
C MET A 1 42.43 -19.15 -65.30
N ASP A 2 42.88 -20.24 -64.67
CA ASP A 2 42.90 -20.49 -63.21
C ASP A 2 41.77 -21.51 -62.94
N GLN A 3 42.09 -22.81 -63.03
CA GLN A 3 42.50 -23.70 -61.94
C GLN A 3 41.27 -24.32 -61.24
N ALA A 4 41.08 -25.62 -61.47
CA ALA A 4 40.08 -26.51 -60.87
C ALA A 4 40.57 -27.04 -59.49
N PRO A 5 39.98 -28.07 -58.83
CA PRO A 5 38.68 -28.76 -58.99
C PRO A 5 37.95 -29.08 -57.63
N ASP A 6 36.83 -29.81 -57.73
CA ASP A 6 36.31 -30.88 -56.83
C ASP A 6 36.27 -30.73 -55.30
N LEU A 7 35.12 -31.08 -54.70
CA LEU A 7 34.92 -32.24 -53.81
C LEU A 7 33.52 -32.19 -53.13
N ASP A 8 32.61 -33.09 -53.53
CA ASP A 8 31.52 -33.65 -52.70
C ASP A 8 32.07 -34.88 -51.91
N PRO A 9 31.36 -35.64 -51.02
CA PRO A 9 30.16 -35.40 -50.17
C PRO A 9 30.30 -35.96 -48.71
N GLN A 10 29.24 -35.83 -47.88
CA GLN A 10 28.89 -36.60 -46.65
C GLN A 10 29.84 -36.63 -45.43
N THR A 11 29.30 -36.37 -44.21
CA THR A 11 29.43 -37.26 -43.04
C THR A 11 28.58 -36.83 -41.84
N THR A 12 27.92 -37.85 -41.30
CA THR A 12 27.11 -38.01 -40.10
C THR A 12 27.77 -37.60 -38.78
N GLY A 13 26.96 -37.20 -37.79
CA GLY A 13 27.40 -37.06 -36.39
C GLY A 13 26.23 -37.15 -35.40
N GLN A 14 25.74 -38.37 -35.16
CA GLN A 14 25.05 -38.71 -33.93
C GLN A 14 26.05 -38.65 -32.76
N THR A 15 25.61 -38.26 -31.56
CA THR A 15 26.25 -38.75 -30.33
C THR A 15 25.22 -38.90 -29.23
N GLU A 16 25.01 -40.15 -28.85
CA GLU A 16 24.25 -40.61 -27.69
C GLU A 16 24.97 -40.31 -26.36
N THR A 17 24.15 -39.95 -25.37
CA THR A 17 24.14 -40.37 -23.95
C THR A 17 25.45 -40.68 -23.20
N GLN A 18 25.70 -39.94 -22.12
CA GLN A 18 26.41 -40.46 -20.94
C GLN A 18 25.57 -40.28 -19.67
N LYS A 19 25.51 -41.34 -18.84
CA LYS A 19 24.69 -41.48 -17.65
C LYS A 19 25.57 -41.53 -16.38
N SER A 20 25.37 -40.54 -15.51
CA SER A 20 25.48 -40.48 -14.02
C SER A 20 26.82 -40.71 -13.30
N PRO A 21 27.04 -39.97 -12.18
CA PRO A 21 26.69 -40.51 -10.86
C PRO A 21 25.92 -39.54 -9.93
N THR A 22 25.23 -40.14 -8.97
CA THR A 22 24.25 -39.58 -8.01
C THR A 22 24.84 -38.67 -6.92
N ALA A 23 24.16 -37.53 -6.68
CA ALA A 23 23.92 -36.76 -5.42
C ALA A 23 24.16 -35.23 -5.57
N PRO A 24 23.51 -34.34 -4.81
CA PRO A 24 22.31 -34.45 -3.99
C PRO A 24 21.08 -33.82 -4.70
N THR A 25 19.87 -34.06 -4.18
CA THR A 25 18.64 -33.38 -4.61
C THR A 25 18.84 -31.87 -4.52
N ALA A 26 19.16 -31.23 -5.66
CA ALA A 26 19.06 -29.80 -5.80
C ALA A 26 17.62 -29.43 -5.45
N ALA A 27 17.44 -28.70 -4.35
CA ALA A 27 16.21 -27.97 -4.12
C ALA A 27 15.89 -27.29 -5.44
N LYS A 28 14.73 -27.59 -6.04
CA LYS A 28 14.24 -26.86 -7.20
C LYS A 28 14.21 -25.39 -6.77
N SER A 29 15.25 -24.63 -7.11
CA SER A 29 15.19 -23.18 -7.20
C SER A 29 14.04 -22.94 -8.14
N THR A 30 12.87 -22.70 -7.55
CA THR A 30 11.65 -22.45 -8.29
C THR A 30 11.85 -21.05 -8.83
N GLU A 31 12.49 -20.96 -9.98
CA GLU A 31 12.58 -19.71 -10.70
C GLU A 31 11.13 -19.20 -10.85
N PRO A 32 10.86 -17.96 -10.47
CA PRO A 32 9.51 -17.42 -10.57
C PRO A 32 9.08 -17.49 -12.03
N ALA A 33 7.84 -17.95 -12.26
CA ALA A 33 7.29 -18.10 -13.61
C ALA A 33 7.48 -16.80 -14.40
N LYS A 34 8.09 -16.89 -15.58
CA LYS A 34 8.34 -15.73 -16.44
C LYS A 34 7.05 -15.31 -17.12
N TRP A 35 6.58 -14.12 -16.82
CA TRP A 35 5.41 -13.49 -17.45
C TRP A 35 5.82 -12.14 -18.05
N THR A 36 5.06 -11.68 -19.04
CA THR A 36 5.31 -10.38 -19.69
C THR A 36 4.02 -9.57 -19.70
N ILE A 37 4.13 -8.27 -19.44
CA ILE A 37 3.02 -7.33 -19.47
C ILE A 37 3.22 -6.46 -20.71
N ARG A 38 2.20 -6.40 -21.57
CA ARG A 38 2.19 -5.59 -22.78
C ARG A 38 1.33 -4.35 -22.59
N GLY A 39 1.62 -3.28 -23.32
CA GLY A 39 0.80 -2.07 -23.33
C GLY A 39 1.04 -1.13 -22.15
N ILE A 40 2.17 -1.25 -21.45
CA ILE A 40 2.57 -0.24 -20.47
C ILE A 40 2.96 1.02 -21.23
N GLU A 41 2.32 2.14 -20.90
CA GLU A 41 2.67 3.44 -21.48
C GLU A 41 4.13 3.80 -21.16
N PRO A 42 4.85 4.44 -22.11
CA PRO A 42 6.26 4.77 -21.91
C PRO A 42 6.47 5.70 -20.70
N GLU A 43 5.55 6.63 -20.46
CA GLU A 43 5.58 7.51 -19.30
C GLU A 43 5.47 6.72 -17.99
N THR A 44 4.53 5.78 -17.93
CA THR A 44 4.34 4.89 -16.78
C THR A 44 5.62 4.07 -16.51
N HIS A 45 6.26 3.55 -17.56
CA HIS A 45 7.52 2.81 -17.41
C HIS A 45 8.63 3.69 -16.77
N LEU A 46 8.80 4.92 -17.24
CA LEU A 46 9.79 5.86 -16.69
C LEU A 46 9.53 6.22 -15.22
N VAL A 47 8.26 6.39 -14.84
CA VAL A 47 7.88 6.67 -13.45
C VAL A 47 8.21 5.48 -12.54
N ILE A 48 7.89 4.27 -12.98
CA ILE A 48 8.17 3.04 -12.22
C ILE A 48 9.68 2.83 -12.10
N GLU A 49 10.45 3.07 -13.15
CA GLU A 49 11.91 2.98 -13.11
C GLU A 49 12.48 3.96 -12.08
N LYS A 50 12.07 5.23 -12.13
CA LYS A 50 12.48 6.25 -11.13
C LYS A 50 12.09 5.86 -9.71
N ALA A 51 10.89 5.29 -9.52
CA ALA A 51 10.43 4.83 -8.21
C ALA A 51 11.28 3.65 -7.70
N ALA A 52 11.60 2.68 -8.56
CA ALA A 52 12.45 1.56 -8.23
C ALA A 52 13.87 2.00 -7.85
N THR A 53 14.46 2.93 -8.62
CA THR A 53 15.76 3.55 -8.30
C THR A 53 15.72 4.26 -6.95
N ARG A 54 14.67 5.04 -6.68
CA ARG A 54 14.49 5.74 -5.39
C ARG A 54 14.38 4.77 -4.21
N SER A 55 13.74 3.62 -4.41
CA SER A 55 13.62 2.58 -3.39
C SER A 55 14.86 1.69 -3.27
N GLY A 56 15.88 1.86 -4.11
CA GLY A 56 17.10 1.05 -4.12
C GLY A 56 16.85 -0.42 -4.51
N LYS A 57 15.75 -0.71 -5.21
CA LYS A 57 15.34 -2.07 -5.61
C LYS A 57 15.47 -2.24 -7.11
N THR A 58 15.66 -3.47 -7.57
CA THR A 58 15.55 -3.76 -9.01
C THR A 58 14.11 -3.56 -9.47
N LEU A 59 13.92 -3.25 -10.76
CA LEU A 59 12.58 -3.04 -11.33
C LEU A 59 11.63 -4.20 -11.01
N GLY A 60 12.10 -5.46 -11.16
CA GLY A 60 11.31 -6.64 -10.85
C GLY A 60 10.99 -6.81 -9.36
N GLN A 61 11.92 -6.48 -8.46
CA GLN A 61 11.67 -6.52 -7.01
C GLN A 61 10.65 -5.46 -6.59
N PHE A 62 10.78 -4.24 -7.13
CA PHE A 62 9.83 -3.16 -6.91
C PHE A 62 8.43 -3.58 -7.39
N PHE A 63 8.34 -4.07 -8.62
CA PHE A 63 7.08 -4.50 -9.21
C PHE A 63 6.41 -5.62 -8.41
N ASN A 64 7.17 -6.63 -7.98
CA ASN A 64 6.65 -7.72 -7.16
C ASN A 64 6.13 -7.28 -5.78
N ALA A 65 6.73 -6.25 -5.19
CA ALA A 65 6.27 -5.70 -3.91
C ALA A 65 4.98 -4.89 -4.10
N GLU A 66 5.01 -3.92 -5.01
CA GLU A 66 3.89 -3.01 -5.26
C GLU A 66 2.65 -3.74 -5.79
N LEU A 67 2.81 -4.66 -6.76
CA LEU A 67 1.66 -5.42 -7.26
C LEU A 67 1.08 -6.36 -6.20
N ARG A 68 1.92 -6.96 -5.35
CA ARG A 68 1.43 -7.83 -4.28
C ARG A 68 0.61 -7.01 -3.28
N GLU A 69 1.10 -5.84 -2.89
CA GLU A 69 0.38 -4.94 -1.99
C GLU A 69 -0.91 -4.44 -2.63
N ALA A 70 -0.85 -3.95 -3.86
CA ALA A 70 -2.01 -3.47 -4.60
C ALA A 70 -3.08 -4.58 -4.75
N ALA A 71 -2.70 -5.78 -5.18
CA ALA A 71 -3.60 -6.92 -5.30
C ALA A 71 -4.19 -7.33 -3.95
N THR A 72 -3.36 -7.38 -2.90
CA THR A 72 -3.83 -7.67 -1.53
C THR A 72 -4.84 -6.62 -1.06
N ASN A 73 -4.61 -5.35 -1.37
CA ASN A 73 -5.54 -4.28 -1.03
C ASN A 73 -6.85 -4.37 -1.82
N VAL A 74 -6.80 -4.75 -3.10
CA VAL A 74 -8.01 -5.02 -3.90
C VAL A 74 -8.80 -6.20 -3.32
N LEU A 75 -8.12 -7.30 -2.98
CA LEU A 75 -8.75 -8.47 -2.36
C LEU A 75 -9.34 -8.16 -0.99
N LYS A 76 -8.65 -7.37 -0.16
CA LYS A 76 -9.16 -6.89 1.13
C LYS A 76 -10.38 -6.00 0.97
N LYS A 77 -10.37 -5.07 0.00
CA LYS A 77 -11.52 -4.18 -0.29
C LYS A 77 -12.71 -4.95 -0.84
N GLY A 78 -12.48 -5.97 -1.67
CA GLY A 78 -13.55 -6.82 -2.21
C GLY A 78 -14.15 -7.79 -1.19
N ASN A 79 -13.41 -8.12 -0.13
CA ASN A 79 -13.82 -9.08 0.89
C ASN A 79 -14.08 -8.45 2.27
N GLN A 80 -13.96 -7.13 2.39
CA GLN A 80 -14.53 -6.43 3.52
C GLN A 80 -16.01 -6.23 3.22
N PRO A 81 -16.94 -6.86 3.97
CA PRO A 81 -18.27 -6.27 4.05
C PRO A 81 -18.09 -4.79 4.42
N PRO A 82 -18.93 -3.87 3.88
CA PRO A 82 -18.90 -2.49 4.33
C PRO A 82 -18.87 -2.52 5.86
N ALA A 83 -17.92 -1.78 6.46
CA ALA A 83 -17.72 -1.73 7.92
C ALA A 83 -19.09 -1.86 8.59
N CYS A 84 -19.26 -2.87 9.46
CA CYS A 84 -20.57 -3.18 10.03
C CYS A 84 -21.23 -1.86 10.41
N PRO A 85 -22.47 -1.59 9.97
CA PRO A 85 -23.09 -0.27 10.16
C PRO A 85 -23.06 0.17 11.62
N GLU A 86 -23.02 -0.79 12.56
CA GLU A 86 -22.81 -0.57 13.99
C GLU A 86 -21.49 0.14 14.35
N ASP A 87 -20.40 -0.12 13.64
CA ASP A 87 -19.08 0.50 13.88
C ASP A 87 -19.06 1.96 13.41
N LEU A 88 -19.68 2.22 12.25
CA LEU A 88 -19.90 3.58 11.74
C LEU A 88 -20.83 4.39 12.64
N VAL A 89 -21.85 3.74 13.22
CA VAL A 89 -22.74 4.35 14.21
C VAL A 89 -21.98 4.66 15.49
N GLY A 90 -21.08 3.79 15.95
CA GLY A 90 -20.21 4.03 17.10
C GLY A 90 -19.36 5.29 16.93
N ASP A 91 -18.64 5.38 15.81
CA ASP A 91 -17.81 6.54 15.48
C ASP A 91 -18.63 7.84 15.39
N LEU A 92 -19.82 7.77 14.80
CA LEU A 92 -20.72 8.92 14.68
C LEU A 92 -21.25 9.37 16.05
N VAL A 93 -21.63 8.42 16.91
CA VAL A 93 -22.12 8.71 18.26
C VAL A 93 -21.03 9.33 19.12
N GLU A 94 -19.81 8.81 19.07
CA GLU A 94 -18.68 9.38 19.83
C GLU A 94 -18.33 10.79 19.32
N LYS A 95 -18.37 11.02 18.00
CA LYS A 95 -18.17 12.37 17.44
C LYS A 95 -19.25 13.36 17.91
N LEU A 96 -20.52 12.97 17.84
CA LEU A 96 -21.65 13.81 18.27
C LEU A 96 -21.56 14.13 19.78
N LYS A 97 -21.16 13.15 20.59
CA LYS A 97 -20.95 13.33 22.02
C LYS A 97 -19.81 14.30 22.32
N ALA A 98 -18.70 14.21 21.58
CA ALA A 98 -17.57 15.12 21.72
C ALA A 98 -17.97 16.57 21.37
N GLU A 99 -18.71 16.78 20.28
CA GLU A 99 -19.21 18.10 19.89
C GLU A 99 -20.17 18.68 20.93
N LEU A 100 -21.09 17.86 21.45
CA LEU A 100 -22.01 18.27 22.51
C LEU A 100 -21.27 18.68 23.79
N GLN A 101 -20.25 17.92 24.20
CA GLN A 101 -19.44 18.23 25.38
C GLN A 101 -18.64 19.52 25.19
N ALA A 102 -18.07 19.74 24.00
CA ALA A 102 -17.36 20.97 23.68
C ALA A 102 -18.31 22.18 23.76
N SER A 103 -19.52 22.07 23.20
CA SER A 103 -20.52 23.14 23.26
C SER A 103 -20.92 23.45 24.71
N GLN A 104 -21.20 22.43 25.53
CA GLN A 104 -21.53 22.64 26.95
C GLN A 104 -20.38 23.29 27.71
N ALA A 105 -19.13 22.90 27.43
CA ALA A 105 -17.97 23.51 28.06
C ALA A 105 -17.84 25.00 27.72
N THR A 106 -18.08 25.37 26.46
CA THR A 106 -18.09 26.78 26.03
C THR A 106 -19.21 27.57 26.70
N GLU A 107 -20.41 27.00 26.82
CA GLU A 107 -21.53 27.64 27.53
C GLU A 107 -21.21 27.85 29.01
N LEU A 108 -20.69 26.85 29.69
CA LEU A 108 -20.29 26.96 31.10
C LEU A 108 -19.18 27.99 31.30
N GLN A 109 -18.22 28.08 30.37
CA GLN A 109 -17.20 29.11 30.39
C GLN A 109 -17.81 30.51 30.22
N SER A 110 -18.75 30.68 29.29
CA SER A 110 -19.46 31.94 29.09
C SER A 110 -20.27 32.34 30.33
N ILE A 111 -21.00 31.40 30.95
CA ILE A 111 -21.74 31.64 32.19
C ILE A 111 -20.79 32.02 33.31
N ARG A 112 -19.67 31.31 33.45
CA ARG A 112 -18.65 31.60 34.47
C ARG A 112 -18.07 33.00 34.29
N GLU A 113 -17.67 33.35 33.07
CA GLU A 113 -17.15 34.69 32.75
C GLU A 113 -18.20 35.77 33.03
N ALA A 114 -19.46 35.52 32.65
CA ALA A 114 -20.56 36.45 32.91
C ALA A 114 -20.84 36.62 34.42
N ILE A 115 -20.66 35.57 35.23
CA ILE A 115 -20.76 35.65 36.70
C ILE A 115 -19.58 36.43 37.28
N GLU A 116 -18.36 36.18 36.81
CA GLU A 116 -17.14 36.86 37.27
C GLU A 116 -17.14 38.35 36.90
N ARG A 117 -17.74 38.72 35.76
CA ARG A 117 -17.85 40.10 35.26
C ARG A 117 -19.03 40.88 35.87
N ARG A 118 -19.83 40.30 36.77
CA ARG A 118 -20.93 41.01 37.43
C ARG A 118 -20.41 42.16 38.30
N PRO A 119 -21.00 43.36 38.20
CA PRO A 119 -20.62 44.47 39.06
C PRO A 119 -20.92 44.17 40.53
N ALA A 120 -20.05 44.63 41.44
CA ALA A 120 -20.19 44.40 42.88
C ALA A 120 -21.56 44.82 43.44
N SER A 121 -22.17 45.85 42.84
CA SER A 121 -23.51 46.35 43.19
C SER A 121 -24.64 45.33 42.97
N LEU A 122 -24.52 44.41 41.99
CA LEU A 122 -25.51 43.34 41.79
C LEU A 122 -25.34 42.21 42.82
N ARG A 123 -24.10 41.94 43.23
CA ARG A 123 -23.79 40.94 44.26
C ARG A 123 -24.27 41.39 45.64
N GLU A 124 -24.14 42.68 45.93
CA GLU A 124 -24.70 43.32 47.14
C GLU A 124 -26.24 43.30 47.15
N TRP A 125 -26.88 43.46 45.99
CA TRP A 125 -28.35 43.40 45.86
C TRP A 125 -28.91 41.97 45.97
N LEU A 126 -28.26 40.97 45.38
CA LEU A 126 -28.74 39.57 45.39
C LEU A 126 -28.46 38.80 46.68
N PHE A 127 -27.32 39.06 47.33
CA PHE A 127 -26.91 38.26 48.50
C PHE A 127 -26.99 39.02 49.83
N GLY A 128 -27.40 40.29 49.80
CA GLY A 128 -27.53 41.12 50.99
C GLY A 128 -26.18 41.46 51.62
N LYS A 129 -26.09 42.66 52.17
CA LYS A 129 -24.95 43.11 52.97
C LYS A 129 -24.87 42.21 54.22
N ARG A 130 -23.81 41.40 54.35
CA ARG A 130 -23.40 40.92 55.67
C ARG A 130 -22.63 42.00 56.38
#